data_AF-F7SB64-F1
#
_entry.id   AF-F7SB64-F1
#
_cell.length_a   1.000
_cell.length_b   1.000
_cell.length_c   1.000
_cell.angle_alpha   90.00
_cell.angle_beta   90.00
_cell.angle_gamma   90.00
#
_symmetry.space_group_name_H-M   'P 1'
#
loop_
_entity.id
_entity.type
_entity.pdbx_description
1 polymer ?
#
loop_
_entity_poly.entity_id
_entity_poly.type
_entity_poly.pdbx_seq_one_letter_code
_entity_poly.pdbx_strand_id
1 'polypeptide(L)'
;MCFETAIRAFADPLALTVQDRTEDGEQRWQTIGLVDGYCLLLVAHTVYEDDSEGQPVEIIRIISARKADRKERQRYEQETRSA
;
A
#
# COMPACT_ATOMS: atom_id res chain seq x y z
N MET A 1 -6.98 -6.75 11.93
CA MET A 1 -7.33 -6.12 10.64
C MET A 1 -7.40 -7.24 9.62
N CYS A 2 -8.45 -7.35 8.82
CA CYS A 2 -8.51 -8.35 7.75
C CYS A 2 -7.95 -7.77 6.44
N PHE A 3 -7.53 -8.64 5.53
CA PHE A 3 -7.04 -8.22 4.21
C PHE A 3 -8.11 -7.52 3.37
N GLU A 4 -9.39 -7.86 3.55
CA GLU A 4 -10.51 -7.19 2.85
C GLU A 4 -10.57 -5.69 3.19
N THR A 5 -10.26 -5.30 4.42
CA THR A 5 -10.13 -3.88 4.80
C THR A 5 -8.88 -3.26 4.20
N ALA A 6 -7.76 -3.99 4.15
CA ALA A 6 -6.51 -3.49 3.59
C ALA A 6 -6.61 -3.17 2.10
N ILE A 7 -7.36 -3.98 1.34
CA ILE A 7 -7.62 -3.73 -0.09
C ILE A 7 -8.26 -2.35 -0.31
N ARG A 8 -9.12 -1.90 0.60
CA ARG A 8 -9.79 -0.59 0.48
C ARG A 8 -8.82 0.58 0.57
N ALA A 9 -7.63 0.42 1.15
CA ALA A 9 -6.63 1.49 1.20
C ALA A 9 -6.15 1.89 -0.20
N PHE A 10 -6.16 0.96 -1.17
CA PHE A 10 -5.81 1.25 -2.57
C PHE A 10 -6.90 2.02 -3.33
N ALA A 11 -8.13 2.05 -2.80
CA ALA A 11 -9.24 2.80 -3.40
C ALA A 11 -9.27 4.26 -2.94
N ASP A 12 -8.41 4.66 -2.01
CA ASP A 12 -8.24 6.04 -1.61
C ASP A 12 -7.61 6.86 -2.76
N PRO A 13 -8.29 7.87 -3.33
CA PRO A 13 -7.75 8.70 -4.40
C PRO A 13 -6.46 9.45 -4.01
N LEU A 14 -6.21 9.58 -2.71
CA LEU A 14 -5.09 10.32 -2.13
C LEU A 14 -4.06 9.35 -1.54
N ALA A 15 -4.15 8.05 -1.87
CA ALA A 15 -3.23 7.03 -1.39
C ALA A 15 -1.78 7.37 -1.78
N LEU A 16 -0.89 7.32 -0.80
CA LEU A 16 0.53 7.54 -1.00
C LEU A 16 1.24 6.20 -1.14
N THR A 17 1.81 5.93 -2.31
CA THR A 17 2.57 4.71 -2.57
C THR A 17 4.06 5.04 -2.75
N VAL A 18 4.91 4.30 -2.05
CA VAL A 18 6.37 4.44 -2.12
C VAL A 18 7.04 3.08 -2.22
N GLN A 19 8.12 3.00 -2.99
CA GLN A 19 9.02 1.85 -2.93
C GLN A 19 9.76 1.89 -1.59
N ASP A 20 9.63 0.83 -0.80
CA ASP A 20 10.24 0.71 0.54
C ASP A 20 11.67 0.14 0.43
N ARG A 21 11.78 -1.08 -0.10
CA ARG A 21 13.04 -1.81 -0.20
C ARG A 21 12.96 -2.94 -1.21
N THR A 22 14.11 -3.51 -1.55
CA THR A 22 14.20 -4.76 -2.29
C THR A 22 14.64 -5.87 -1.34
N GLU A 23 13.93 -6.99 -1.30
CA GLU A 23 14.23 -8.18 -0.49
C GLU A 23 14.25 -9.39 -1.41
N ASP A 24 15.36 -10.14 -1.46
CA ASP A 24 15.52 -11.33 -2.32
C ASP A 24 15.22 -11.10 -3.81
N GLY A 25 15.52 -9.90 -4.32
CA GLY A 25 15.24 -9.51 -5.70
C GLY A 25 13.81 -9.03 -5.95
N GLU A 26 12.95 -9.09 -4.94
CA GLU A 26 11.56 -8.64 -5.00
C GLU A 26 11.42 -7.20 -4.48
N GLN A 27 10.75 -6.34 -5.25
CA GLN A 27 10.45 -4.98 -4.82
C GLN A 27 9.26 -4.97 -3.86
N ARG A 28 9.49 -4.45 -2.66
CA ARG A 28 8.44 -4.21 -1.68
C ARG A 28 8.04 -2.74 -1.65
N TRP A 29 6.74 -2.55 -1.64
CA TRP A 29 6.09 -1.25 -1.68
C TRP A 29 5.27 -1.05 -0.42
N GLN A 30 5.12 0.20 -0.02
CA GLN A 30 4.23 0.62 1.05
C GLN A 30 3.22 1.61 0.50
N THR A 31 1.94 1.34 0.76
CA THR A 31 0.83 2.26 0.44
C THR A 31 0.16 2.70 1.73
N ILE A 32 0.05 4.02 1.91
CA ILE A 32 -0.76 4.63 2.97
C ILE A 32 -2.06 5.12 2.36
N GLY A 33 -3.19 4.65 2.87
CA GLY A 33 -4.52 5.05 2.37
C GLY A 33 -5.57 5.15 3.47
N LEU A 34 -6.54 6.05 3.28
CA LEU A 34 -7.67 6.28 4.16
C LEU A 34 -8.82 5.32 3.82
N VAL A 35 -9.19 4.47 4.79
CA VAL A 35 -10.29 3.53 4.68
C VAL A 35 -11.51 4.01 5.48
N ASP A 36 -12.69 3.92 4.85
CA ASP A 36 -14.00 4.29 5.40
C ASP A 36 -14.05 5.73 5.98
N GLY A 37 -13.15 6.61 5.54
CA GLY A 37 -13.10 8.03 5.92
C GLY A 37 -12.42 8.35 7.26
N TYR A 38 -11.93 7.36 8.01
CA TYR A 38 -11.30 7.60 9.33
C TYR A 38 -10.09 6.71 9.65
N CYS A 39 -9.90 5.60 8.92
CA CYS A 39 -8.86 4.64 9.24
C CYS A 39 -7.70 4.70 8.25
N LEU A 40 -6.60 5.36 8.63
CA LEU A 40 -5.37 5.34 7.84
C LEU A 40 -4.62 4.03 8.04
N LEU A 41 -4.40 3.30 6.95
CA LEU A 41 -3.67 2.05 6.92
C LEU A 41 -2.36 2.22 6.17
N LEU A 42 -1.31 1.56 6.67
CA LEU A 42 -0.11 1.27 5.91
C LEU A 42 -0.16 -0.19 5.47
N VAL A 43 -0.10 -0.42 4.16
CA VAL A 43 -0.15 -1.73 3.51
C VAL A 43 1.19 -1.99 2.83
N ALA A 44 1.88 -3.05 3.23
CA ALA A 44 3.07 -3.53 2.52
C ALA A 44 2.66 -4.55 1.47
N HIS A 45 3.14 -4.38 0.24
CA HIS A 45 2.75 -5.21 -0.91
C HIS A 45 3.85 -5.31 -1.96
N THR A 46 3.64 -6.21 -2.93
CA THR A 46 4.39 -6.29 -4.19
C THR A 46 3.45 -5.95 -5.34
N VAL A 47 3.99 -5.68 -6.54
CA VAL A 47 3.21 -5.21 -7.70
C VAL A 47 3.32 -6.11 -8.92
N TYR A 48 4.24 -7.08 -8.92
CA TYR A 48 4.50 -7.95 -10.07
C TYR A 48 4.58 -9.41 -9.60
N GLU A 49 3.94 -10.29 -10.36
CA GLU A 49 4.09 -11.74 -10.30
C GLU A 49 4.13 -12.28 -11.72
N ASP A 50 4.84 -13.40 -11.93
CA ASP A 50 4.78 -14.14 -13.19
C ASP A 50 3.51 -15.00 -13.23
N ASP A 51 2.80 -15.01 -14.36
CA ASP A 51 1.67 -15.92 -14.57
C ASP A 51 2.12 -17.38 -14.82
N SER A 52 1.15 -18.27 -15.11
CA SER A 52 1.45 -19.68 -15.39
C SER A 52 2.33 -19.91 -16.61
N GLU A 53 2.48 -18.91 -17.50
CA GLU A 53 3.32 -18.95 -18.70
C GLU A 53 4.63 -18.16 -18.51
N GLY A 54 4.90 -17.68 -17.30
CA GLY A 54 6.10 -16.92 -16.98
C GLY A 54 6.07 -15.49 -17.52
N GLN A 55 4.88 -14.95 -17.84
CA GLN A 55 4.73 -13.56 -18.29
C GLN A 55 4.49 -12.65 -17.07
N PRO A 56 5.11 -11.46 -17.02
CA PRO A 56 4.89 -10.54 -15.92
C PRO A 56 3.47 -9.98 -15.96
N VAL A 57 2.74 -10.15 -14.86
CA VAL A 57 1.41 -9.58 -14.64
C VAL A 57 1.46 -8.64 -13.44
N GLU A 58 0.74 -7.52 -13.54
CA GLU A 58 0.57 -6.60 -12.42
C GLU A 58 -0.41 -7.19 -11.39
N ILE A 59 0.15 -7.76 -10.32
CA ILE A 59 -0.59 -8.37 -9.21
C ILE A 59 -0.15 -7.69 -7.92
N ILE A 60 -1.12 -7.12 -7.19
CA ILE A 60 -0.88 -6.58 -5.85
C ILE A 60 -1.03 -7.69 -4.82
N ARG A 61 0.09 -8.25 -4.36
CA ARG A 61 0.09 -9.22 -3.25
C ARG A 61 0.32 -8.50 -1.93
N ILE A 62 -0.69 -8.47 -1.07
CA ILE A 62 -0.57 -7.87 0.27
C ILE A 62 0.27 -8.79 1.16
N ILE A 63 1.38 -8.26 1.67
CA ILE A 63 2.26 -8.93 2.63
C ILE A 63 1.78 -8.66 4.05
N SER A 64 1.46 -7.41 4.36
CA SER A 64 0.96 -7.02 5.68
C SER A 64 0.16 -5.73 5.63
N ALA A 65 -0.69 -5.51 6.64
CA ALA A 65 -1.41 -4.26 6.82
C ALA A 65 -1.51 -3.91 8.30
N ARG A 66 -1.29 -2.65 8.63
CA ARG A 66 -1.47 -2.11 9.98
C ARG A 66 -2.02 -0.69 9.94
N LYS A 67 -2.47 -0.18 11.08
CA LYS A 67 -2.76 1.24 11.21
C LYS A 67 -1.47 2.05 10.97
N ALA A 68 -1.61 3.16 10.25
CA ALA A 68 -0.54 4.13 10.11
C ALA A 68 -0.15 4.66 11.49
N ASP A 69 1.15 4.84 11.71
CA ASP A 69 1.66 5.48 12.91
C ASP A 69 1.49 7.01 12.84
N ARG A 70 1.93 7.70 13.89
CA ARG A 70 1.80 9.16 13.97
C ARG A 70 2.56 9.88 12.86
N LYS A 71 3.76 9.41 12.49
CA LYS A 71 4.60 10.06 11.47
C LYS A 71 4.04 9.82 10.06
N GLU A 72 3.60 8.60 9.79
CA GLU A 72 2.95 8.19 8.54
C GLU A 72 1.66 8.96 8.30
N ARG A 73 0.82 9.10 9.34
CA ARG A 73 -0.38 9.95 9.27
C ARG A 73 -0.03 11.40 8.94
N GLN A 74 0.94 11.97 9.65
CA GLN A 74 1.35 13.36 9.41
C GLN A 74 1.86 13.56 7.99
N ARG A 75 2.59 12.58 7.44
CA ARG A 75 3.05 12.62 6.06
C ARG A 75 1.87 12.59 5.10
N TYR A 76 0.94 11.65 5.27
CA TYR A 76 -0.28 11.58 4.47
C TYR A 76 -1.01 12.92 4.46
N GLU A 77 -1.35 13.46 5.64
CA GLU A 77 -2.07 14.73 5.76
C GLU A 77 -1.35 15.93 5.11
N GLN A 78 -0.01 15.95 5.13
CA GLN A 78 0.79 17.03 4.50
C GLN A 78 0.74 16.96 2.97
N GLU A 79 0.96 15.77 2.40
CA GLU A 79 0.91 15.57 0.95
C GLU A 79 -0.51 15.80 0.43
N THR A 80 -1.51 15.25 1.12
CA THR A 80 -2.92 15.37 0.73
C THR A 80 -3.44 16.81 0.79
N ARG A 81 -2.92 17.65 1.69
CA ARG A 81 -3.28 19.07 1.76
C ARG A 81 -2.66 19.92 0.65
N SER A 82 -1.60 19.39 0.01
CA SER A 82 -0.84 20.07 -1.03
C SER A 82 -1.25 19.63 -2.45
N ALA A 83 -2.09 18.61 -2.57
CA ALA A 83 -2.70 18.10 -3.79
C ALA A 83 -4.03 18.80 -4.10
#